data_AF-A0A8T5REW5-F1
#
_entry.id   AF-A0A8T5REW5-F1
#
_cell.length_a   1.000
_cell.length_b   1.000
_cell.length_c   1.000
_cell.angle_alpha   90.00
_cell.angle_beta   90.00
_cell.angle_gamma   90.00
#
_symmetry.space_group_name_H-M   'P 1'
#
loop_
_entity.id
_entity.type
_entity.pdbx_description
1 polymer ?
#
loop_
_entity_poly.entity_id
_entity_poly.type
_entity_poly.pdbx_seq_one_letter_code
_entity_poly.pdbx_strand_id
1 'polypeptide(L)'
;MKTISNQIENPKGLHQRYFIQKIIFREGKFELKNVDIDAEYFVLRLDKNDKDTKHIGACRKAVLNYAENIKDHFPELAKDLIERYGNY
;
A
#
# COMPACT_ATOMS: atom_id res chain seq x y z
N MET A 1 20.43 -1.29 -7.54
CA MET A 1 19.21 -0.68 -6.96
C MET A 1 19.64 0.39 -5.98
N LYS A 2 18.96 1.54 -5.95
CA LYS A 2 19.29 2.66 -5.05
C LYS A 2 18.53 2.43 -3.74
N THR A 3 19.24 2.23 -2.64
CA THR A 3 18.63 2.02 -1.31
C THR A 3 17.78 3.24 -0.94
N ILE A 4 16.54 3.02 -0.51
CA ILE A 4 15.66 4.10 -0.03
C ILE A 4 16.17 4.52 1.35
N SER A 5 16.52 5.79 1.52
CA SER A 5 17.02 6.28 2.81
C SER A 5 15.98 6.14 3.91
N ASN A 6 16.40 5.51 5.00
CA ASN A 6 15.60 5.34 6.22
C ASN A 6 15.36 6.68 6.94
N GLN A 7 14.58 6.68 8.02
CA GLN A 7 14.27 7.91 8.78
C GLN A 7 15.49 8.65 9.35
N ILE A 8 16.62 7.95 9.54
CA ILE A 8 17.86 8.54 10.05
C ILE A 8 18.57 9.27 8.91
N GLU A 9 18.57 8.69 7.71
CA GLU A 9 19.25 9.21 6.53
C GLU A 9 18.42 10.25 5.75
N ASN A 10 17.09 10.10 5.72
CA ASN A 10 16.16 11.08 5.17
C ASN A 10 15.10 11.45 6.22
N PRO A 11 15.48 12.26 7.22
CA PRO A 11 14.58 12.65 8.29
C PRO A 11 13.39 13.49 7.82
N LYS A 12 13.41 14.00 6.57
CA LYS A 12 12.33 14.76 5.92
C LYS A 12 11.49 13.94 4.94
N GLY A 13 11.62 12.61 4.96
CA GLY A 13 10.85 11.70 4.12
C GLY A 13 9.38 11.60 4.50
N LEU A 14 8.62 10.75 3.80
CA LEU A 14 7.19 10.51 4.04
C LEU A 14 6.87 10.12 5.50
N HIS A 15 7.86 9.56 6.22
CA HIS A 15 7.81 9.24 7.65
C HIS A 15 7.44 10.44 8.55
N GLN A 16 7.69 11.69 8.11
CA GLN A 16 7.27 12.88 8.86
C GLN A 16 5.76 13.13 8.81
N ARG A 17 5.09 12.72 7.73
CA ARG A 17 3.66 12.95 7.52
C ARG A 17 2.82 11.74 7.89
N TYR A 18 3.38 10.55 7.76
CA TYR A 18 2.66 9.29 7.95
C TYR A 18 3.46 8.39 8.87
N PHE A 19 2.82 7.95 9.96
CA PHE A 19 3.35 6.90 10.81
C PHE A 19 2.96 5.54 10.20
N ILE A 20 3.95 4.84 9.63
CA ILE A 20 3.73 3.56 8.94
C ILE A 20 4.20 2.44 9.87
N GLN A 21 3.28 1.53 10.20
CA GLN A 21 3.58 0.33 10.99
C GLN A 21 2.99 -0.91 10.32
N LYS A 22 3.68 -2.04 10.49
CA LYS A 22 3.18 -3.34 10.08
C LYS A 22 2.22 -3.85 11.16
N ILE A 23 1.00 -4.21 10.75
CA ILE A 23 0.06 -4.94 11.61
C ILE A 23 0.34 -6.43 11.46
N ILE A 24 0.53 -7.11 12.60
CA ILE A 24 0.73 -8.56 12.65
C ILE A 24 -0.36 -9.17 13.51
N PHE A 25 -0.97 -10.26 13.06
CA PHE A 25 -1.90 -11.04 13.87
C PHE A 25 -1.18 -12.25 14.45
N ARG A 26 -1.09 -12.34 15.77
CA ARG A 26 -0.46 -13.45 16.49
C ARG A 26 -1.28 -13.79 17.72
N GLU A 27 -1.54 -15.07 17.94
CA GLU A 27 -2.22 -15.57 19.16
C GLU A 27 -3.55 -14.85 19.46
N GLY A 28 -4.33 -14.55 18.42
CA GLY A 28 -5.62 -13.89 18.57
C GLY A 28 -5.55 -12.37 18.78
N LYS A 29 -4.37 -11.76 18.74
CA LYS A 29 -4.15 -10.33 18.99
C LYS A 29 -3.46 -9.65 17.80
N PHE A 30 -3.81 -8.39 17.60
CA PHE A 30 -3.11 -7.51 16.66
C PHE A 30 -1.95 -6.81 17.37
N GLU A 31 -0.76 -6.90 16.80
CA GLU A 31 0.44 -6.20 17.24
C GLU A 31 0.91 -5.20 16.18
N LEU A 32 1.37 -4.04 16.63
CA LEU A 32 2.03 -3.04 15.80
C LEU A 32 3.54 -3.28 15.86
N LYS A 33 4.17 -3.44 14.70
CA LYS A 33 5.64 -3.49 14.57
C LYS A 33 6.13 -2.42 13.63
N ASN A 34 7.41 -2.08 13.78
CA ASN A 34 8.11 -1.27 12.80
C ASN A 34 8.12 -2.00 11.45
N VAL A 35 8.11 -1.19 10.40
CA VAL A 35 8.37 -1.67 9.04
C VAL A 35 9.79 -2.25 8.95
N ASP A 36 9.98 -3.21 8.05
CA ASP A 36 11.28 -3.81 7.79
C ASP A 36 12.20 -2.79 7.11
N ILE A 37 13.43 -2.64 7.59
CA ILE A 37 14.37 -1.64 7.07
C ILE A 37 14.87 -2.00 5.67
N ASP A 38 14.83 -3.28 5.30
CA ASP A 38 15.30 -3.78 4.01
C ASP A 38 14.17 -3.92 2.97
N ALA A 39 12.93 -3.60 3.36
CA ALA A 39 11.78 -3.67 2.45
C ALA A 39 11.43 -2.30 1.86
N GLU A 40 11.16 -2.29 0.55
CA GLU A 40 10.55 -1.15 -0.12
C GLU A 40 9.03 -1.24 0.01
N TYR A 41 8.42 -0.19 0.59
CA TYR A 41 6.98 -0.09 0.74
C TYR A 41 6.43 0.95 -0.22
N PHE A 42 5.48 0.52 -1.05
CA PHE A 42 4.74 1.40 -1.94
C PHE A 42 3.31 1.56 -1.43
N VAL A 43 2.89 2.79 -1.16
CA VAL A 43 1.55 3.11 -0.63
C VAL A 43 0.73 3.82 -1.71
N LEU A 44 -0.39 3.21 -2.10
CA LEU A 44 -1.40 3.85 -2.96
C LEU A 44 -2.52 4.42 -2.09
N ARG A 45 -2.69 5.75 -2.13
CA ARG A 45 -3.81 6.41 -1.46
C ARG A 45 -4.96 6.61 -2.42
N LEU A 46 -6.04 5.87 -2.21
CA LEU A 46 -7.29 5.96 -2.96
C LEU A 46 -8.30 6.77 -2.16
N ASP A 47 -8.33 8.08 -2.41
CA ASP A 47 -9.31 8.96 -1.79
C ASP A 47 -10.66 8.86 -2.52
N LYS A 48 -11.76 8.67 -1.77
CA LYS A 48 -13.11 8.57 -2.35
C LYS A 48 -13.70 9.93 -2.78
N ASN A 49 -13.18 11.03 -2.22
CA ASN A 49 -13.78 12.37 -2.34
C ASN A 49 -12.75 13.47 -2.68
N ASP A 50 -11.58 13.10 -3.24
CA ASP A 50 -10.54 14.09 -3.57
C ASP A 50 -10.74 14.70 -4.97
N LYS A 51 -10.25 15.91 -5.16
CA LYS A 51 -10.38 16.70 -6.40
C LYS A 51 -9.41 16.24 -7.49
N ASP A 52 -8.40 15.44 -7.17
CA ASP A 52 -7.42 14.94 -8.14
C ASP A 52 -7.88 13.62 -8.76
N THR A 53 -8.77 13.74 -9.75
CA THR A 53 -9.30 12.61 -10.51
C THR A 53 -8.23 11.85 -11.31
N LYS A 54 -7.12 12.51 -11.67
CA LYS A 54 -5.99 11.88 -12.37
C LYS A 54 -5.21 10.99 -11.42
N HIS A 55 -4.88 11.48 -10.23
CA HIS A 55 -4.24 10.68 -9.17
C HIS A 55 -5.10 9.45 -8.82
N ILE A 56 -6.40 9.67 -8.56
CA ILE A 56 -7.35 8.59 -8.27
C ILE A 56 -7.38 7.55 -9.41
N GLY A 57 -7.46 8.01 -10.67
CA GLY A 57 -7.43 7.13 -11.83
C GLY A 57 -6.14 6.33 -11.98
N ALA A 58 -4.98 6.95 -11.71
CA ALA A 58 -3.69 6.27 -11.71
C ALA A 58 -3.60 5.20 -10.61
N CYS A 59 -4.04 5.52 -9.38
CA CYS A 59 -4.05 4.56 -8.28
C CYS A 59 -4.97 3.36 -8.56
N ARG A 60 -6.14 3.60 -9.15
CA ARG A 60 -7.07 2.52 -9.55
C ARG A 60 -6.43 1.57 -10.55
N LYS A 61 -5.81 2.11 -11.60
CA LYS A 61 -5.09 1.31 -12.60
C LYS A 61 -3.98 0.48 -11.97
N ALA A 62 -3.21 1.05 -11.05
CA ALA A 62 -2.16 0.33 -10.33
C ALA A 62 -2.71 -0.82 -9.49
N VAL A 63 -3.80 -0.60 -8.73
CA VAL A 63 -4.43 -1.65 -7.91
C VAL A 63 -5.01 -2.78 -8.78
N LEU A 64 -5.67 -2.45 -9.89
CA LEU A 64 -6.23 -3.47 -10.78
C LEU A 64 -5.14 -4.29 -11.47
N ASN A 65 -4.06 -3.64 -11.91
CA ASN A 65 -2.90 -4.34 -12.47
C ASN A 65 -2.26 -5.28 -11.44
N TYR A 66 -2.08 -4.81 -10.20
CA TYR A 66 -1.58 -5.65 -9.12
C TYR A 66 -2.49 -6.85 -8.87
N ALA A 67 -3.81 -6.64 -8.73
CA ALA A 67 -4.79 -7.71 -8.50
C ALA A 67 -4.74 -8.78 -9.60
N GLU A 68 -4.66 -8.37 -10.86
CA GLU A 68 -4.56 -9.28 -12.00
C GLU A 68 -3.30 -10.16 -11.94
N ASN A 69 -2.17 -9.62 -11.50
CA ASN A 69 -0.90 -10.36 -11.41
C ASN A 69 -0.83 -11.29 -10.20
N ILE A 70 -1.62 -11.05 -9.14
CA ILE A 70 -1.61 -11.89 -7.93
C ILE A 70 -2.75 -12.89 -7.87
N LYS A 71 -3.71 -12.86 -8.81
CA LYS A 71 -4.96 -13.63 -8.72
C LYS A 71 -4.77 -15.14 -8.56
N ASP A 72 -3.73 -15.72 -9.15
CA ASP A 72 -3.47 -17.16 -9.04
C ASP A 72 -2.83 -17.54 -7.70
N HIS A 73 -2.18 -16.58 -7.04
CA HIS A 73 -1.52 -16.76 -5.73
C HIS A 73 -2.44 -16.39 -4.57
N PHE A 74 -3.26 -15.35 -4.74
CA PHE A 74 -4.17 -14.80 -3.72
C PHE A 74 -5.53 -14.46 -4.35
N PRO A 75 -6.34 -15.48 -4.73
CA PRO A 75 -7.55 -15.28 -5.52
C PRO A 75 -8.62 -14.44 -4.80
N GLU A 76 -8.80 -14.64 -3.49
CA GLU A 76 -9.80 -13.90 -2.71
C GLU A 76 -9.45 -12.41 -2.60
N LEU A 77 -8.17 -12.10 -2.36
CA LEU A 77 -7.70 -10.71 -2.30
C LEU A 77 -7.79 -10.03 -3.67
N ALA A 78 -7.37 -10.72 -4.73
CA ALA A 78 -7.48 -10.19 -6.08
C ALA A 78 -8.93 -9.86 -6.44
N LYS A 79 -9.87 -10.77 -6.14
CA LYS A 79 -11.30 -10.56 -6.33
C LYS A 79 -11.80 -9.33 -5.56
N ASP A 80 -11.49 -9.22 -4.27
CA ASP A 80 -11.90 -8.09 -3.43
C ASP A 80 -11.40 -6.74 -4.00
N LEU A 81 -10.15 -6.68 -4.44
CA LEU A 81 -9.57 -5.48 -5.06
C LEU A 81 -10.26 -5.12 -6.37
N ILE A 82 -10.53 -6.10 -7.23
CA ILE A 82 -11.22 -5.89 -8.51
C ILE A 82 -12.66 -5.40 -8.27
N GLU A 83 -13.40 -6.01 -7.35
CA GLU A 83 -14.79 -5.62 -7.06
C GLU A 83 -14.88 -4.20 -6.47
N ARG A 84 -13.95 -3.84 -5.57
CA ARG A 84 -13.95 -2.51 -4.93
C ARG A 84 -13.49 -1.39 -5.85
N TYR A 85 -12.56 -1.68 -6.76
CA TYR A 85 -11.86 -0.65 -7.52
C TYR A 85 -11.98 -0.80 -9.04
N GLY A 86 -12.72 -1.79 -9.55
CA GLY A 86 -12.94 -2.01 -10.98
C GLY A 86 -14.20 -1.35 -11.55
N ASN A 87 -15.19 -1.05 -10.69
CA ASN A 87 -16.47 -0.50 -11.12
C ASN A 87 -16.41 1.04 -11.19
N TYR A 88 -16.36 1.60 -12.41
CA TYR A 88 -16.52 3.03 -12.72
C TYR A 88 -17.41 3.25 -13.93
#